data_AF-A0A2H6BHB7-F1
#
_entry.id   AF-A0A2H6BHB7-F1
#
_cell.length_a   1.000
_cell.length_b   1.000
_cell.length_c   1.000
_cell.angle_alpha   90.00
_cell.angle_beta   90.00
_cell.angle_gamma   90.00
#
_symmetry.space_group_name_H-M   'P 1'
#
loop_
_entity.id
_entity.type
_entity.pdbx_description
1 polymer ?
#
loop_
_entity_poly.entity_id
_entity_poly.type
_entity_poly.pdbx_seq_one_letter_code
_entity_poly.pdbx_strand_id
1 'polypeptide(L)'
;MATIHRLEKMFRRAGDLALDKSDLERLENFLRRKVQDLVLRGEANAKANGRDVVEPWDLPVTKGLQETIHRFRQIDAELQLTDYLSGLTALPPTDLAIGDNTGARLPELAGGLCLALAETFRITDPDLRNPAARDWDRAYRLFDVLL
;
A
#
# COMPACT_ATOMS: atom_id res chain seq x y z
N MET A 1 14.40 13.47 -3.03
CA MET A 1 15.36 13.16 -1.94
C MET A 1 14.71 13.20 -0.56
N ALA A 2 14.01 14.28 -0.16
CA ALA A 2 13.38 14.35 1.17
C ALA A 2 12.41 13.19 1.47
N THR A 3 11.57 12.83 0.50
CA THR A 3 10.55 11.78 0.65
C THR A 3 11.10 10.37 0.83
N ILE A 4 12.17 10.04 0.11
CA ILE A 4 12.86 8.74 0.23
C ILE A 4 13.30 8.53 1.68
N HIS A 5 13.86 9.56 2.29
CA HIS A 5 14.28 9.51 3.69
C HIS A 5 13.11 9.27 4.66
N ARG A 6 11.91 9.75 4.31
CA ARG A 6 10.71 9.52 5.13
C ARG A 6 10.23 8.07 5.02
N LEU A 7 10.29 7.46 3.83
CA LEU A 7 10.02 6.03 3.66
C LEU A 7 11.04 5.17 4.41
N GLU A 8 12.33 5.47 4.28
CA GLU A 8 13.39 4.81 5.04
C GLU A 8 13.12 4.89 6.55
N LYS A 9 12.74 6.08 7.05
CA LYS A 9 12.38 6.27 8.47
C LYS A 9 11.17 5.45 8.86
N MET A 10 10.18 5.30 7.98
CA MET A 10 9.01 4.46 8.25
C MET A 10 9.38 2.98 8.31
N PHE A 11 10.13 2.44 7.35
CA PHE A 11 10.60 1.05 7.36
C PHE A 11 11.49 0.76 8.57
N ARG A 12 12.33 1.72 8.97
CA ARG A 12 13.12 1.62 10.20
C ARG A 12 12.25 1.58 11.46
N ARG A 13 11.10 2.25 11.49
CA ARG A 13 10.15 2.20 12.62
C ARG A 13 9.34 0.91 12.65
N ALA A 14 8.90 0.45 11.49
CA ALA A 14 8.08 -0.75 11.37
C ALA A 14 8.89 -2.01 11.73
N GLY A 15 10.20 -2.00 11.48
CA GLY A 15 11.00 -3.18 11.71
C GLY A 15 12.49 -2.96 11.54
N ASP A 16 13.06 -1.81 11.85
CA ASP A 16 14.51 -1.52 11.73
C ASP A 16 15.13 -2.11 10.44
N LEU A 17 14.38 -1.92 9.34
CA LEU A 17 14.72 -2.29 7.98
C LEU A 17 15.42 -1.10 7.33
N ALA A 18 16.50 -1.36 6.60
CA ALA A 18 17.13 -0.38 5.74
C ALA A 18 16.77 -0.70 4.29
N LEU A 19 16.11 0.26 3.64
CA LEU A 19 15.86 0.21 2.21
C LEU A 19 17.03 0.86 1.48
N ASP A 20 17.40 0.30 0.34
CA ASP A 20 18.29 0.94 -0.62
C ASP A 20 17.51 1.58 -1.78
N LYS A 21 18.24 2.16 -2.74
CA LYS A 21 17.61 2.82 -3.90
C LYS A 21 16.86 1.85 -4.81
N SER A 22 17.35 0.61 -4.94
CA SER A 22 16.73 -0.40 -5.78
C SER A 22 15.43 -0.94 -5.15
N ASP A 23 15.34 -0.91 -3.83
CA ASP A 23 14.12 -1.26 -3.08
C ASP A 23 12.98 -0.26 -3.30
N LEU A 24 13.28 1.00 -3.61
CA LEU A 24 12.24 2.01 -3.85
C LEU A 24 11.43 1.69 -5.09
N GLU A 25 12.08 1.32 -6.18
CA GLU A 25 11.37 0.94 -7.42
C GLU A 25 10.52 -0.31 -7.20
N ARG A 26 11.05 -1.29 -6.44
CA ARG A 26 10.30 -2.48 -6.01
C ARG A 26 9.07 -2.11 -5.19
N LEU A 27 9.21 -1.18 -4.25
CA LEU A 27 8.11 -0.70 -3.42
C LEU A 27 7.05 0.02 -4.25
N GLU A 28 7.45 0.97 -5.09
CA GLU A 28 6.53 1.74 -5.93
C GLU A 28 5.73 0.83 -6.87
N ASN A 29 6.39 -0.13 -7.51
CA ASN A 29 5.72 -1.11 -8.38
C ASN A 29 4.76 -2.01 -7.62
N PHE A 30 5.16 -2.47 -6.43
CA PHE A 30 4.30 -3.26 -5.55
C PHE A 30 3.04 -2.49 -5.15
N LEU A 31 3.20 -1.25 -4.66
CA LEU A 31 2.08 -0.41 -4.22
C LEU A 31 1.13 -0.10 -5.38
N ARG A 32 1.67 0.28 -6.54
CA ARG A 32 0.87 0.56 -7.74
C ARG A 32 0.01 -0.64 -8.12
N ARG A 33 0.62 -1.82 -8.20
CA ARG A 33 -0.08 -3.06 -8.57
C ARG A 33 -1.16 -3.41 -7.56
N LYS A 34 -0.85 -3.36 -6.25
CA LYS A 34 -1.82 -3.74 -5.21
C LYS A 34 -2.96 -2.75 -5.05
N VAL A 35 -2.71 -1.46 -5.20
CA VAL A 35 -3.79 -0.46 -5.24
C VAL A 35 -4.68 -0.69 -6.47
N GLN A 36 -4.08 -0.98 -7.63
CA GLN A 36 -4.84 -1.30 -8.83
C GLN A 36 -5.70 -2.55 -8.66
N ASP A 37 -5.15 -3.64 -8.12
CA ASP A 37 -5.89 -4.89 -7.89
C ASP A 37 -7.12 -4.67 -6.97
N LEU A 38 -6.94 -3.89 -5.90
CA LEU A 38 -8.02 -3.53 -4.96
C LEU A 38 -9.11 -2.68 -5.63
N VAL A 39 -8.71 -1.71 -6.47
CA VAL A 39 -9.64 -0.85 -7.21
C VAL A 39 -10.40 -1.65 -8.27
N LEU A 40 -9.73 -2.53 -9.02
CA LEU A 40 -10.38 -3.41 -10.01
C LEU A 40 -11.40 -4.33 -9.33
N ARG A 41 -11.08 -4.86 -8.15
CA ARG A 41 -12.05 -5.67 -7.40
C ARG A 41 -13.21 -4.81 -6.87
N GLY A 42 -12.93 -3.58 -6.43
CA GLY A 42 -13.96 -2.62 -6.04
C GLY A 42 -14.90 -2.26 -7.20
N GLU A 43 -14.37 -2.11 -8.40
CA GLU A 43 -15.18 -1.91 -9.60
C GLU A 43 -16.18 -3.05 -9.83
N ALA A 44 -15.73 -4.30 -9.71
CA ALA A 44 -16.63 -5.46 -9.82
C ALA A 44 -17.73 -5.43 -8.74
N ASN A 45 -17.41 -5.01 -7.52
CA ASN A 45 -18.38 -4.85 -6.44
C ASN A 45 -19.37 -3.71 -6.72
N ALA A 46 -18.92 -2.58 -7.25
CA ALA A 46 -19.78 -1.47 -7.63
C ALA A 46 -20.78 -1.88 -8.74
N LYS A 47 -20.28 -2.55 -9.80
CA LYS A 47 -21.11 -3.11 -10.88
C LYS A 47 -22.16 -4.09 -10.34
N ALA A 48 -21.77 -4.99 -9.43
CA ALA A 48 -22.69 -5.95 -8.81
C ALA A 48 -23.80 -5.27 -7.97
N ASN A 49 -23.52 -4.07 -7.45
CA ASN A 49 -24.49 -3.24 -6.72
C ASN A 49 -25.24 -2.24 -7.63
N GLY A 50 -25.11 -2.36 -8.96
CA GLY A 50 -25.81 -1.51 -9.93
C GLY A 50 -25.33 -0.05 -9.94
N ARG A 51 -24.10 0.21 -9.48
CA ARG A 51 -23.50 1.55 -9.47
C ARG A 51 -22.50 1.73 -10.60
N ASP A 52 -22.36 2.99 -11.03
CA ASP A 52 -21.44 3.47 -12.06
C ASP A 52 -20.21 4.19 -11.49
N VAL A 53 -20.14 4.30 -10.16
CA VAL A 53 -19.04 4.90 -9.40
C VAL A 53 -18.54 3.90 -8.35
N VAL A 54 -17.22 3.77 -8.25
CA VAL A 54 -16.55 3.00 -7.21
C VAL A 54 -16.49 3.83 -5.93
N GLU A 55 -17.15 3.35 -4.89
CA GLU A 55 -17.25 3.98 -3.57
C GLU A 55 -16.30 3.32 -2.56
N PRO A 56 -15.99 3.96 -1.42
CA PRO A 56 -14.98 3.43 -0.51
C PRO A 56 -15.30 2.05 0.06
N TRP A 57 -16.58 1.70 0.21
CA TRP A 57 -17.03 0.40 0.71
C TRP A 57 -17.00 -0.71 -0.35
N ASP A 58 -16.74 -0.37 -1.61
CA ASP A 58 -16.51 -1.38 -2.64
C ASP A 58 -15.13 -1.98 -2.55
N LEU A 59 -14.14 -1.21 -2.10
CA LEU A 59 -12.78 -1.67 -1.99
C LEU A 59 -12.74 -2.85 -1.00
N PRO A 60 -12.13 -3.99 -1.36
CA PRO A 60 -12.10 -5.19 -0.52
C PRO A 60 -11.06 -5.06 0.60
N VAL A 61 -11.14 -3.99 1.40
CA VAL A 61 -10.25 -3.73 2.53
C VAL A 61 -10.69 -4.62 3.68
N THR A 62 -9.91 -5.66 3.95
CA THR A 62 -10.14 -6.54 5.09
C THR A 62 -9.92 -5.81 6.42
N LYS A 63 -10.46 -6.35 7.52
CA LYS A 63 -10.20 -5.82 8.87
C LYS A 63 -8.69 -5.65 9.15
N GLY A 64 -7.88 -6.65 8.80
CA GLY A 64 -6.43 -6.59 9.03
C GLY A 64 -5.74 -5.44 8.29
N LEU A 65 -6.12 -5.22 7.03
CA LEU A 65 -5.60 -4.09 6.26
C LEU A 65 -6.11 -2.76 6.81
N GLN A 66 -7.38 -2.67 7.21
CA GLN A 66 -7.96 -1.47 7.81
C GLN A 66 -7.24 -1.04 9.10
N GLU A 67 -6.90 -2.00 9.97
CA GLU A 67 -6.09 -1.73 11.18
C GLU A 67 -4.68 -1.25 10.83
N THR A 68 -4.10 -1.78 9.75
CA THR A 68 -2.77 -1.34 9.30
C THR A 68 -2.80 0.07 8.73
N ILE A 69 -3.87 0.44 8.02
CA ILE A 69 -4.12 1.82 7.58
C ILE A 69 -4.23 2.75 8.81
N HIS A 70 -4.93 2.33 9.87
CA HIS A 70 -5.02 3.11 11.10
C HIS A 70 -3.67 3.33 11.78
N ARG A 71 -2.82 2.30 11.86
CA ARG A 71 -1.44 2.44 12.36
C ARG A 71 -0.61 3.36 11.46
N PHE A 72 -0.74 3.23 10.13
CA PHE A 72 -0.06 4.10 9.18
C PHE A 72 -0.41 5.58 9.39
N ARG A 73 -1.68 5.94 9.62
CA ARG A 73 -2.09 7.34 9.85
C ARG A 73 -1.33 8.01 11.00
N GLN A 74 -0.99 7.26 12.05
CA GLN A 74 -0.19 7.79 13.16
C GLN A 74 1.25 8.11 12.74
N ILE A 75 1.83 7.27 11.89
CA ILE A 75 3.17 7.48 11.32
C ILE A 75 3.14 8.65 10.32
N ASP A 76 2.11 8.70 9.48
CA ASP A 76 1.92 9.72 8.46
C ASP A 76 1.72 11.12 9.05
N ALA A 77 1.07 11.24 10.21
CA ALA A 77 0.94 12.51 10.93
C ALA A 77 2.30 13.18 11.23
N GLU A 78 3.37 12.38 11.40
CA GLU A 78 4.72 12.89 11.57
C GLU A 78 5.49 12.95 10.24
N LEU A 79 5.34 11.95 9.38
CA LEU A 79 6.19 11.77 8.20
C LEU A 79 5.58 12.36 6.92
N GLN A 80 4.33 12.77 6.89
CA GLN A 80 3.66 13.40 5.73
C GLN A 80 4.00 12.65 4.42
N LEU A 81 3.78 11.34 4.42
CA LEU A 81 4.04 10.43 3.30
C LEU A 81 2.88 10.42 2.29
N THR A 82 1.67 10.71 2.74
CA THR A 82 0.45 10.74 1.90
C THR A 82 0.63 11.60 0.64
N ASP A 83 1.29 12.76 0.71
CA ASP A 83 1.54 13.63 -0.46
C ASP A 83 2.33 12.91 -1.56
N TYR A 84 3.34 12.14 -1.17
CA TYR A 84 4.13 11.36 -2.11
C TYR A 84 3.36 10.15 -2.62
N LEU A 85 2.69 9.44 -1.72
CA LEU A 85 1.91 8.26 -2.07
C LEU A 85 0.80 8.62 -3.06
N SER A 86 0.25 9.83 -2.98
CA SER A 86 -0.72 10.36 -3.92
C SER A 86 -0.20 10.39 -5.37
N GLY A 87 1.08 10.71 -5.57
CA GLY A 87 1.72 10.65 -6.89
C GLY A 87 1.92 9.22 -7.41
N LEU A 88 2.02 8.24 -6.52
CA LEU A 88 2.16 6.82 -6.89
C LEU A 88 0.80 6.17 -7.19
N THR A 89 -0.22 6.54 -6.43
CA THR A 89 -1.59 6.02 -6.54
C THR A 89 -2.45 6.85 -7.49
N ALA A 90 -1.88 7.28 -8.62
CA ALA A 90 -2.69 7.85 -9.70
C ALA A 90 -3.86 6.90 -10.04
N LEU A 91 -5.02 7.48 -10.34
CA LEU A 91 -6.27 6.72 -10.54
C LEU A 91 -6.04 5.56 -11.50
N PRO A 92 -6.19 4.31 -11.05
CA PRO A 92 -6.03 3.15 -11.92
C PRO A 92 -7.03 3.19 -13.08
N PRO A 93 -6.65 2.71 -14.28
CA PRO A 93 -7.59 2.57 -15.38
C PRO A 93 -8.71 1.61 -14.96
N THR A 94 -9.95 2.06 -15.10
CA THR A 94 -11.19 1.37 -14.69
C THR A 94 -12.30 1.70 -15.71
N ASP A 95 -13.29 0.83 -15.87
CA ASP A 95 -14.45 1.15 -16.74
C ASP A 95 -15.44 2.09 -16.03
N LEU A 96 -15.45 2.07 -14.69
CA LEU A 96 -16.26 2.97 -13.85
C LEU A 96 -15.45 4.15 -13.34
N ALA A 97 -16.12 5.27 -13.06
CA ALA A 97 -15.48 6.38 -12.39
C ALA A 97 -15.09 5.99 -10.95
N ILE A 98 -13.93 6.46 -10.49
CA ILE A 98 -13.55 6.37 -9.07
C ILE A 98 -14.10 7.60 -8.37
N GLY A 99 -14.98 7.40 -7.38
CA GLY A 99 -15.57 8.51 -6.64
C GLY A 99 -14.51 9.31 -5.86
N ASP A 100 -14.75 10.60 -5.66
CA ASP A 100 -13.78 11.51 -5.00
C ASP A 100 -13.36 11.00 -3.61
N ASN A 101 -14.32 10.48 -2.83
CA ASN A 101 -14.05 9.88 -1.52
C ASN A 101 -13.16 8.63 -1.62
N THR A 102 -13.32 7.83 -2.67
CA THR A 102 -12.49 6.65 -2.91
C THR A 102 -11.08 7.07 -3.32
N GLY A 103 -10.98 8.00 -4.27
CA GLY A 103 -9.71 8.57 -4.75
C GLY A 103 -8.90 9.18 -3.62
N ALA A 104 -9.52 9.97 -2.75
CA ALA A 104 -8.89 10.60 -1.58
C ALA A 104 -8.35 9.59 -0.56
N ARG A 105 -8.84 8.34 -0.56
CA ARG A 105 -8.39 7.29 0.37
C ARG A 105 -7.28 6.40 -0.19
N LEU A 106 -7.00 6.45 -1.49
CA LEU A 106 -5.95 5.62 -2.11
C LEU A 106 -4.55 5.87 -1.53
N PRO A 107 -4.13 7.12 -1.22
CA PRO A 107 -2.82 7.36 -0.64
C PRO A 107 -2.66 6.71 0.74
N GLU A 108 -3.70 6.78 1.59
CA GLU A 108 -3.69 6.11 2.90
C GLU A 108 -3.68 4.58 2.77
N LEU A 109 -4.41 4.05 1.78
CA LEU A 109 -4.40 2.62 1.46
C LEU A 109 -3.00 2.16 1.05
N ALA A 110 -2.31 2.90 0.17
CA ALA A 110 -0.92 2.63 -0.17
C ALA A 110 0.00 2.72 1.05
N GLY A 111 -0.23 3.68 1.94
CA GLY A 111 0.53 3.79 3.20
C GLY A 111 0.34 2.58 4.11
N GLY A 112 -0.90 2.10 4.25
CA GLY A 112 -1.21 0.88 4.97
C GLY A 112 -0.55 -0.36 4.36
N LEU A 113 -0.56 -0.49 3.03
CA LEU A 113 0.13 -1.58 2.31
C LEU A 113 1.65 -1.52 2.52
N CYS A 114 2.21 -0.30 2.52
CA CYS A 114 3.63 -0.06 2.74
C CYS A 114 4.05 -0.50 4.16
N LEU A 115 3.27 -0.14 5.18
CA LEU A 115 3.47 -0.60 6.55
C LEU A 115 3.28 -2.11 6.69
N ALA A 116 2.24 -2.68 6.08
CA ALA A 116 1.99 -4.13 6.08
C ALA A 116 3.16 -4.91 5.48
N LEU A 117 3.77 -4.39 4.41
CA LEU A 117 4.93 -5.01 3.78
C LEU A 117 6.14 -5.00 4.72
N ALA A 118 6.42 -3.88 5.37
CA ALA A 118 7.50 -3.79 6.36
C ALA A 118 7.30 -4.74 7.55
N GLU A 119 6.07 -4.83 8.07
CA GLU A 119 5.69 -5.80 9.11
C GLU A 119 5.85 -7.25 8.60
N THR A 120 5.51 -7.53 7.33
CA THR A 120 5.65 -8.85 6.72
C THR A 120 7.10 -9.31 6.69
N PHE A 121 8.04 -8.44 6.29
CA PHE A 121 9.47 -8.76 6.32
C PHE A 121 9.88 -9.24 7.72
N ARG A 122 9.47 -8.52 8.76
CA ARG A 122 9.76 -8.88 10.14
C ARG A 122 9.11 -10.15 10.65
N ILE A 123 7.88 -10.42 10.24
CA ILE A 123 7.20 -11.66 10.59
C ILE A 123 7.90 -12.86 9.94
N THR A 124 8.36 -12.70 8.70
CA THR A 124 8.96 -13.80 7.92
C THR A 124 10.43 -14.08 8.25
N ASP A 125 11.15 -13.05 8.70
CA ASP A 125 12.53 -13.13 9.18
C ASP A 125 12.76 -12.00 10.23
N PRO A 126 12.72 -12.34 11.53
CA PRO A 126 12.90 -11.36 12.60
C PRO A 126 14.28 -10.73 12.64
N ASP A 127 15.32 -11.32 12.05
CA ASP A 127 16.68 -10.76 12.06
C ASP A 127 17.02 -9.97 10.79
N LEU A 128 16.09 -9.92 9.82
CA LEU A 128 16.26 -9.21 8.56
C LEU A 128 16.43 -7.70 8.79
N ARG A 129 17.52 -7.16 8.25
CA ARG A 129 17.83 -5.72 8.25
C ARG A 129 17.76 -5.12 6.86
N ASN A 130 18.33 -5.79 5.87
CA ASN A 130 18.41 -5.31 4.49
C ASN A 130 17.72 -6.34 3.58
N PRO A 131 16.46 -6.12 3.18
CA PRO A 131 15.74 -7.03 2.30
C PRO A 131 16.47 -7.23 0.97
N ALA A 132 16.80 -8.47 0.61
CA ALA A 132 17.31 -8.79 -0.70
C ALA A 132 16.16 -9.11 -1.67
N ALA A 133 16.45 -9.23 -2.96
CA ALA A 133 15.46 -9.55 -3.99
C ALA A 133 14.57 -10.75 -3.65
N ARG A 134 15.16 -11.81 -3.06
CA ARG A 134 14.43 -13.02 -2.63
C ARG A 134 13.39 -12.75 -1.53
N ASP A 135 13.66 -11.79 -0.66
CA ASP A 135 12.80 -11.45 0.46
C ASP A 135 11.58 -10.70 -0.06
N TRP A 136 11.79 -9.76 -1.00
CA TRP A 136 10.73 -9.10 -1.76
C TRP A 136 9.85 -10.10 -2.51
N ASP A 137 10.44 -11.03 -3.25
CA ASP A 137 9.68 -12.04 -4.00
C ASP A 137 8.83 -12.92 -3.07
N ARG A 138 9.37 -13.26 -1.88
CA ARG A 138 8.63 -13.99 -0.86
C ARG A 138 7.46 -13.17 -0.32
N ALA A 139 7.69 -11.90 -0.01
CA ALA A 139 6.64 -11.00 0.46
C ALA A 139 5.54 -10.83 -0.60
N TYR A 140 5.90 -10.61 -1.87
CA TYR A 140 4.93 -10.50 -2.96
C TYR A 140 4.04 -11.72 -3.07
N ARG A 141 4.60 -12.94 -2.99
CA ARG A 141 3.80 -14.16 -3.00
C ARG A 141 2.83 -14.24 -1.82
N LEU A 142 3.19 -13.75 -0.64
CA LEU A 142 2.28 -13.71 0.51
C LEU A 142 1.13 -12.73 0.27
N PHE A 143 1.42 -11.55 -0.28
CA PHE A 143 0.39 -10.58 -0.63
C PHE A 143 -0.50 -11.07 -1.77
N ASP A 144 0.03 -11.72 -2.81
CA ASP A 144 -0.75 -12.27 -3.93
C ASP A 144 -1.73 -13.38 -3.50
N VAL A 145 -1.51 -14.03 -2.37
CA VAL A 145 -2.45 -15.03 -1.81
C VAL A 145 -3.62 -14.37 -1.08
N LEU A 146 -3.48 -13.11 -0.65
CA LEU A 146 -4.45 -12.42 0.20
C LEU A 146 -5.12 -11.22 -0.45
N LEU A 147 -4.45 -10.56 -1.40
CA LEU A 147 -4.85 -9.32 -2.07
C LEU A 147 -4.76 -9.43 -3.60
#